data_AF-A0A661Z309-F1
#
_entry.id   AF-A0A661Z309-F1
#
_cell.length_a   1.000
_cell.length_b   1.000
_cell.length_c   1.000
_cell.angle_alpha   90.00
_cell.angle_beta   90.00
_cell.angle_gamma   90.00
#
_symmetry.space_group_name_H-M   'P 1'
#
loop_
_entity.id
_entity.type
_entity.pdbx_description
1 polymer ?
#
loop_
_entity_poly.entity_id
_entity_poly.type
_entity_poly.pdbx_seq_one_letter_code
_entity_poly.pdbx_strand_id
1 'polypeptide(L)' 'MAIIAILNKKLSIAVIAGGVVSLFASILFLLMAAPDVAMTEASIGSGLATLIFFYVLNKIKKYND' A
#
# COMPACT_ATOMS: atom_id res chain seq x y z
N MET A 1 -5.03 10.37 -1.48
CA MET A 1 -4.90 9.01 -2.05
C MET A 1 -5.93 8.01 -1.52
N ALA A 2 -6.32 8.06 -0.22
CA ALA A 2 -7.30 7.13 0.34
C ALA A 2 -8.67 7.10 -0.40
N ILE A 3 -9.22 8.27 -0.75
CA ILE A 3 -10.49 8.37 -1.50
C ILE A 3 -10.39 7.70 -2.89
N ILE A 4 -9.23 7.87 -3.54
CA ILE A 4 -8.92 7.27 -4.85
C ILE A 4 -8.82 5.75 -4.71
N ALA A 5 -8.25 5.24 -3.61
CA ALA A 5 -8.17 3.80 -3.36
C ALA A 5 -9.54 3.14 -3.24
N ILE A 6 -10.52 3.83 -2.65
CA ILE A 6 -11.87 3.30 -2.41
C ILE A 6 -12.76 3.41 -3.66
N LEU A 7 -12.70 4.54 -4.36
CA LEU A 7 -13.65 4.83 -5.45
C LEU A 7 -13.24 4.27 -6.81
N ASN A 8 -12.01 3.75 -6.97
CA ASN A 8 -11.55 3.25 -8.26
C ASN A 8 -12.06 1.84 -8.57
N LYS A 9 -12.61 1.66 -9.78
CA LYS A 9 -13.03 0.34 -10.29
C LYS A 9 -11.87 -0.62 -10.59
N LYS A 10 -10.65 -0.11 -10.79
CA LYS A 10 -9.47 -0.94 -11.08
C LYS A 10 -8.73 -1.26 -9.79
N LEU A 11 -8.72 -2.53 -9.37
CA LEU A 11 -8.02 -2.95 -8.15
C LEU A 11 -6.51 -2.60 -8.16
N SER A 12 -5.85 -2.63 -9.32
CA SER A 12 -4.44 -2.25 -9.42
C SER A 12 -4.18 -0.81 -8.96
N ILE A 13 -5.09 0.11 -9.29
CA ILE A 13 -4.99 1.52 -8.89
C ILE A 13 -5.27 1.65 -7.39
N ALA A 14 -6.21 0.86 -6.85
CA ALA A 14 -6.49 0.83 -5.43
C ALA A 14 -5.29 0.37 -4.60
N VAL A 15 -4.58 -0.67 -5.06
CA VAL A 15 -3.37 -1.20 -4.40
C VAL A 15 -2.24 -0.16 -4.39
N ILE A 16 -1.99 0.50 -5.53
CA ILE A 16 -0.95 1.55 -5.61
C ILE A 16 -1.32 2.74 -4.71
N ALA A 17 -2.58 3.19 -4.77
CA ALA A 17 -3.05 4.29 -3.93
C ALA A 17 -2.98 3.95 -2.43
N GLY A 18 -3.24 2.70 -2.05
CA GLY A 18 -3.06 2.19 -0.69
C GLY A 18 -1.59 2.21 -0.24
N GLY A 19 -0.67 1.74 -1.08
CA GLY A 19 0.77 1.78 -0.80
C GLY A 19 1.30 3.21 -0.59
N VAL A 20 0.82 4.17 -1.39
CA VAL A 20 1.17 5.60 -1.22
C VAL A 20 0.63 6.17 0.09
N VAL A 21 -0.57 5.76 0.53
CA VAL A 21 -1.11 6.20 1.84
C VAL A 21 -0.25 5.70 2.98
N SER A 22 0.20 4.44 2.94
CA SER A 22 1.09 3.89 3.97
C SER A 22 2.48 4.54 3.97
N LEU A 23 3.02 4.88 2.79
CA LEU A 23 4.28 5.62 2.69
C LEU A 23 4.16 7.03 3.32
N PHE A 24 3.02 7.69 3.12
CA PHE A 24 2.69 8.94 3.80
C PHE A 24 2.57 8.77 5.32
N ALA A 25 2.00 7.65 5.79
CA ALA A 25 1.91 7.34 7.22
C ALA A 25 3.29 7.16 7.85
N SER A 26 4.22 6.47 7.18
CA SER A 26 5.61 6.34 7.64
C SER A 26 6.31 7.71 7.79
N ILE A 27 6.08 8.63 6.84
CA ILE A 27 6.60 10.01 6.92
C ILE A 27 5.99 10.78 8.11
N LEU A 28 4.71 10.59 8.40
CA LEU A 28 4.06 11.19 9.57
C LEU A 28 4.65 10.66 10.88
N PHE A 29 4.95 9.36 10.98
CA PHE A 29 5.63 8.79 12.15
C PHE A 29 7.04 9.36 12.35
N LEU A 30 7.76 9.61 11.25
CA LEU A 30 9.07 10.25 11.31
C LEU A 30 8.97 11.68 11.84
N LEU A 31 7.95 12.44 11.41
CA LEU A 31 7.68 13.79 11.94
C LEU A 31 7.28 13.80 13.41
N MET A 32 6.62 12.74 13.88
CA MET A 32 6.27 12.54 15.30
C MET A 32 7.44 12.07 16.17
N ALA A 33 8.68 12.07 15.65
CA ALA A 33 9.87 11.58 16.34
C ALA A 33 9.79 10.09 16.75
N ALA A 34 9.05 9.27 16.01
CA ALA A 34 8.96 7.82 16.18
C ALA A 34 9.68 7.07 15.04
N PRO A 35 11.02 7.11 14.97
CA PRO A 35 11.79 6.54 13.85
C PRO A 35 11.70 5.01 13.74
N ASP A 36 11.54 4.31 14.87
CA ASP A 36 11.41 2.84 14.88
C ASP A 36 10.11 2.38 14.22
N VAL A 37 9.02 3.11 14.46
CA VAL A 37 7.71 2.84 13.85
C VAL A 37 7.72 3.25 12.38
N ALA A 38 8.38 4.36 12.03
CA ALA A 38 8.51 4.79 10.64
C ALA A 38 9.24 3.75 9.77
N MET A 39 10.34 3.16 10.28
CA MET A 39 11.10 2.12 9.55
C MET A 39 10.28 0.84 9.33
N THR A 40 9.51 0.42 10.34
CA THR A 40 8.66 -0.79 10.23
C THR A 40 7.48 -0.55 9.30
N GLU A 41 6.80 0.59 9.39
CA GLU A 41 5.66 0.95 8.52
C GLU A 41 6.09 1.14 7.06
N ALA A 42 7.24 1.78 6.79
CA ALA A 42 7.76 1.90 5.43
C ALA A 42 7.99 0.52 4.78
N SER A 43 8.59 -0.39 5.55
CA SER A 43 8.97 -1.73 5.08
C SER A 43 7.73 -2.63 4.89
N ILE A 44 6.84 -2.67 5.87
CA ILE A 44 5.67 -3.55 5.86
C ILE A 44 4.54 -2.94 5.02
N GLY A 45 4.18 -1.69 5.28
CA GLY A 45 2.98 -1.09 4.73
C GLY A 45 3.13 -0.60 3.29
N SER A 46 4.26 0.01 2.93
CA SER A 46 4.51 0.46 1.55
C SER A 46 5.23 -0.59 0.68
N GLY A 47 6.07 -1.43 1.29
CA GLY A 47 6.84 -2.48 0.59
C GLY A 47 6.08 -3.80 0.52
N LEU A 48 5.99 -4.50 1.65
CA LEU A 48 5.50 -5.87 1.71
C LEU A 48 4.02 -5.99 1.31
N ALA A 49 3.15 -5.13 1.84
CA ALA A 49 1.72 -5.16 1.56
C ALA A 49 1.45 -4.94 0.07
N THR A 50 2.10 -3.94 -0.55
CA THR A 50 1.94 -3.63 -1.97
C THR A 50 2.37 -4.80 -2.86
N LEU A 51 3.47 -5.47 -2.52
CA LEU A 51 3.95 -6.67 -3.22
C LEU A 51 2.97 -7.85 -3.10
N ILE A 52 2.49 -8.13 -1.89
CA ILE A 52 1.52 -9.22 -1.65
C ILE A 52 0.22 -8.95 -2.42
N PHE A 53 -0.30 -7.73 -2.36
CA PHE A 53 -1.51 -7.36 -3.10
C PHE A 53 -1.33 -7.49 -4.61
N PHE A 54 -0.18 -7.06 -5.15
CA PHE A 54 0.11 -7.24 -6.58
C PHE A 54 0.20 -8.72 -6.97
N TYR A 55 0.85 -9.54 -6.14
CA TYR A 55 0.96 -10.98 -6.37
C TYR A 55 -0.41 -11.66 -6.40
N VAL A 56 -1.24 -11.38 -5.40
CA VAL A 56 -2.61 -11.92 -5.31
C VAL A 56 -3.45 -11.43 -6.49
N LEU A 57 -3.36 -10.15 -6.85
CA LEU A 57 -4.11 -9.59 -7.97
C LEU A 57 -3.76 -10.28 -9.30
N ASN A 58 -2.46 -10.51 -9.53
CA ASN A 58 -2.01 -11.21 -10.73
C ASN A 58 -2.50 -12.67 -10.76
N LYS A 59 -2.54 -13.32 -9.60
CA LYS A 59 -3.07 -14.69 -9.46
C LYS A 59 -4.58 -14.76 -9.70
N ILE A 60 -5.36 -13.80 -9.18
CA ILE A 60 -6.81 -13.71 -9.42
C ILE A 60 -7.08 -13.49 -10.90
N LYS A 61 -6.34 -12.58 -11.54
CA LYS A 61 -6.49 -12.31 -12.98
C LYS A 61 -6.26 -13.57 -13.81
N LYS A 62 -5.16 -14.30 -13.52
CA LYS A 62 -4.82 -15.56 -14.19
C LYS A 62 -5.83 -16.70 -13.95
N TYR A 63 -6.55 -16.71 -12.82
CA TYR A 63 -7.59 -17.71 -12.55
C TYR A 63 -8.91 -17.40 -13.27
N ASN A 64 -9.16 -16.12 -13.55
CA ASN A 64 -10.36 -15.65 -14.25
C ASN A 64 -10.19 -15.65 -15.79
N ASP A 65 -9.02 -16.02 -16.29
CA ASP A 65 -8.71 -16.33 -17.69
C ASP A 65 -8.72 -17.86 -17.89
#